data_AF-A0AA45A7Z1-F1
#
_entry.id   AF-A0AA45A7Z1-F1
#
_cell.length_a   1.000
_cell.length_b   1.000
_cell.length_c   1.000
_cell.angle_alpha   90.00
_cell.angle_beta   90.00
_cell.angle_gamma   90.00
#
_symmetry.space_group_name_H-M   'P 1'
#
loop_
_entity.id
_entity.type
_entity.pdbx_description
1 polymer ?
#
loop_
_entity_poly.entity_id
_entity_poly.type
_entity_poly.pdbx_seq_one_letter_code
_entity_poly.pdbx_strand_id
1 'polypeptide(L)'
;MRQKIGIDQLNQPITNEDLELAITNAESTLTLLDELPIKWLDMCNEKLSLASETLGFLLKQRLQVHKRGYPSVKLEYLALAERQIEGLKNVYLSFYRLAPGLIHQLKQSEPTIYAWLMLNSEIGQERENLLCGLSILDGLDYQTAKLLVVQSSLSGIDSVVIEMVEGGCKLPLLYLECLQLRQTVSVGLLKRWLKDKRFSEHKTHLFLSLQNEAESVDWLAENSNSSQNLFERLLAKEDRGTWFRQEFGTSIDSVSDPEVVTFAKLLELKEFESFNLSSVQAPFDFVLHGLNEHVPKIVELVSSLDEFEGEDWIQALYIVYGKRLPVTPKNLGIDFEWHEILEKLKEWVEIGAYRQASPGRLGQPLTLETSIQAMFDTQVSAAFRVWIWRQVCLHTRSYIPWDMAMPVHQQEWNITRLTQNSTASERFNLRNNNAVVGY
;
A
#
# COMPACT_ATOMS: atom_id res chain seq x y z
N MET A 1 8.72 14.21 9.83
CA MET A 1 7.43 14.55 9.19
C MET A 1 7.75 15.51 8.05
N ARG A 2 7.36 15.17 6.81
CA ARG A 2 7.57 16.07 5.67
C ARG A 2 6.65 17.28 5.82
N GLN A 3 7.11 18.44 5.40
CA GLN A 3 6.31 19.66 5.44
C GLN A 3 5.20 19.54 4.40
N LYS A 4 3.95 19.82 4.80
CA LYS A 4 2.85 19.96 3.85
C LYS A 4 3.14 21.19 2.99
N ILE A 5 3.10 21.01 1.68
CA ILE A 5 3.43 22.06 0.71
C ILE A 5 2.18 22.92 0.50
N GLY A 6 2.31 24.20 0.85
CA GLY A 6 1.31 25.23 0.62
C GLY A 6 1.49 25.91 -0.73
N ILE A 7 0.48 26.66 -1.16
CA ILE A 7 0.50 27.39 -2.44
C ILE A 7 1.69 28.37 -2.48
N ASP A 8 1.99 29.02 -1.35
CA ASP A 8 3.05 30.04 -1.24
C ASP A 8 4.47 29.47 -1.40
N GLN A 9 4.62 28.15 -1.42
CA GLN A 9 5.91 27.45 -1.53
C GLN A 9 6.18 26.93 -2.95
N LEU A 10 5.26 27.14 -3.89
CA LEU A 10 5.37 26.66 -5.25
C LEU A 10 6.05 27.70 -6.14
N ASN A 11 6.94 27.24 -7.03
CA ASN A 11 7.43 28.09 -8.10
C ASN A 11 6.39 28.15 -9.23
N GLN A 12 6.85 28.34 -10.46
CA GLN A 12 6.01 28.31 -11.65
C GLN A 12 5.59 26.88 -12.00
N PRO A 13 4.40 26.70 -12.62
CA PRO A 13 4.00 25.41 -13.17
C PRO A 13 5.05 24.86 -14.16
N ILE A 14 5.28 23.55 -14.14
CA ILE A 14 6.16 22.86 -15.09
C ILE A 14 5.32 22.40 -16.27
N THR A 15 5.53 23.01 -17.42
CA THR A 15 4.79 22.75 -18.66
C THR A 15 5.39 21.59 -19.45
N ASN A 16 4.70 21.16 -20.51
CA ASN A 16 5.25 20.17 -21.43
C ASN A 16 6.50 20.68 -22.17
N GLU A 17 6.61 21.99 -22.40
CA GLU A 17 7.80 22.60 -23.03
C GLU A 17 9.05 22.42 -22.14
N ASP A 18 8.89 22.57 -20.82
CA ASP A 18 9.98 22.34 -19.86
C ASP A 18 10.43 20.87 -19.86
N LEU A 19 9.49 19.93 -20.01
CA LEU A 19 9.78 18.50 -20.12
C LEU A 19 10.51 18.18 -21.44
N GLU A 20 10.05 18.74 -22.55
CA GLU A 20 10.68 18.58 -23.86
C GLU A 20 12.09 19.16 -23.90
N LEU A 21 12.31 20.30 -23.25
CA LEU A 21 13.64 20.89 -23.10
C LEU A 21 14.58 19.97 -22.31
N ALA A 22 14.13 19.46 -21.16
CA ALA A 22 14.93 18.52 -20.36
C ALA A 22 15.27 17.24 -21.15
N ILE A 23 14.30 16.71 -21.92
CA ILE A 23 14.50 15.56 -22.80
C ILE A 23 15.52 15.88 -23.90
N THR A 24 15.43 17.04 -24.53
CA THR A 24 16.34 17.46 -25.61
C THR A 24 17.76 17.62 -25.08
N ASN A 25 17.91 18.21 -23.89
CA ASN A 25 19.21 18.34 -23.23
C ASN A 25 19.80 16.97 -22.92
N ALA A 26 19.01 16.04 -22.37
CA ALA A 26 19.43 14.66 -22.14
C ALA A 26 19.86 13.95 -23.43
N GLU A 27 19.12 14.13 -24.53
CA GLU A 27 19.45 13.55 -25.84
C GLU A 27 20.72 14.16 -26.44
N SER A 28 21.01 15.44 -26.18
CA SER A 28 22.28 16.06 -26.58
C SER A 28 23.51 15.40 -25.92
N THR A 29 23.35 14.83 -24.72
CA THR A 29 24.45 14.09 -24.07
C THR A 29 24.78 12.77 -24.76
N LEU A 30 23.85 12.22 -25.55
CA LEU A 30 24.07 11.00 -26.32
C LEU A 30 25.03 11.27 -27.47
N THR A 31 24.95 12.44 -28.11
CA THR A 31 25.86 12.78 -29.21
C THR A 31 27.30 12.97 -28.74
N LEU A 32 27.50 13.31 -27.46
CA LEU A 32 28.84 13.40 -26.85
C LEU A 32 29.50 12.03 -26.66
N LEU A 33 28.74 10.93 -26.75
CA LEU A 33 29.32 9.59 -26.69
C LEU A 33 30.20 9.30 -27.91
N ASP A 34 29.91 9.89 -29.06
CA ASP A 34 30.71 9.71 -30.28
C ASP A 34 32.15 10.22 -30.13
N GLU A 35 32.43 11.06 -29.12
CA GLU A 35 33.77 11.55 -28.80
C GLU A 35 34.62 10.51 -28.04
N LEU A 36 34.00 9.47 -27.47
CA LEU A 36 34.70 8.41 -26.74
C LEU A 36 35.26 7.35 -27.71
N PRO A 37 36.42 6.73 -27.39
CA PRO A 37 36.93 5.63 -28.20
C PRO A 37 35.93 4.49 -28.30
N ILE A 38 35.68 3.99 -29.52
CA ILE A 38 34.70 2.91 -29.80
C ILE A 38 34.89 1.71 -28.86
N LYS A 39 36.14 1.27 -28.64
CA LYS A 39 36.45 0.15 -27.72
C LYS A 39 36.04 0.43 -26.27
N TRP A 40 36.09 1.69 -25.83
CA TRP A 40 35.66 2.08 -24.48
C TRP A 40 34.14 2.08 -24.40
N LEU A 41 33.45 2.62 -25.43
CA LEU A 41 32.00 2.57 -25.52
C LEU A 41 31.47 1.14 -25.52
N ASP A 42 32.06 0.25 -26.34
CA ASP A 42 31.68 -1.17 -26.40
C ASP A 42 31.80 -1.83 -25.03
N MET A 43 32.94 -1.62 -24.35
CA MET A 43 33.16 -2.13 -23.00
C MET A 43 32.16 -1.53 -21.99
N CYS A 44 31.89 -0.23 -22.06
CA CYS A 44 30.92 0.42 -21.16
C CYS A 44 29.52 -0.15 -21.37
N ASN A 45 29.09 -0.31 -22.62
CA ASN A 45 27.78 -0.85 -22.99
C ASN A 45 27.63 -2.31 -22.58
N GLU A 46 28.67 -3.14 -22.73
CA GLU A 46 28.66 -4.52 -22.24
C GLU A 46 28.48 -4.56 -20.71
N LYS A 47 29.24 -3.73 -19.98
CA LYS A 47 29.17 -3.67 -18.52
C LYS A 47 27.84 -3.10 -18.02
N LEU A 48 27.31 -2.09 -18.70
CA LEU A 48 25.99 -1.53 -18.40
C LEU A 48 24.88 -2.55 -18.65
N SER A 49 24.96 -3.32 -19.74
CA SER A 49 23.99 -4.38 -20.05
C SER A 49 23.96 -5.44 -18.94
N LEU A 50 25.13 -5.94 -18.51
CA LEU A 50 25.23 -6.92 -17.42
C LEU A 50 24.75 -6.36 -16.07
N ALA A 51 25.08 -5.10 -15.77
CA ALA A 51 24.57 -4.42 -14.59
C ALA A 51 23.06 -4.22 -14.65
N SER A 52 22.50 -4.00 -15.85
CA SER A 52 21.08 -3.77 -16.09
C SER A 52 20.26 -5.04 -15.93
N GLU A 53 20.75 -6.17 -16.45
CA GLU A 53 20.10 -7.47 -16.24
C GLU A 53 19.95 -7.77 -14.73
N THR A 54 21.03 -7.57 -13.97
CA THR A 54 21.03 -7.82 -12.53
C THR A 54 20.13 -6.83 -11.78
N LEU A 55 20.27 -5.52 -12.04
CA LEU A 55 19.48 -4.51 -11.36
C LEU A 55 17.99 -4.62 -11.70
N GLY A 56 17.67 -4.85 -12.98
CA GLY A 56 16.30 -5.04 -13.45
C GLY A 56 15.62 -6.23 -12.78
N PHE A 57 16.34 -7.35 -12.61
CA PHE A 57 15.86 -8.48 -11.82
C PHE A 57 15.58 -8.09 -10.35
N LEU A 58 16.53 -7.43 -9.69
CA LEU A 58 16.39 -7.02 -8.29
C LEU A 58 15.24 -6.02 -8.06
N LEU A 59 15.06 -5.05 -8.95
CA LEU A 59 13.95 -4.10 -8.88
C LEU A 59 12.59 -4.79 -9.05
N LYS A 60 12.49 -5.75 -9.98
CA LYS A 60 11.26 -6.56 -10.14
C LYS A 60 10.96 -7.39 -8.89
N GLN A 61 11.97 -8.05 -8.32
CA GLN A 61 11.82 -8.83 -7.10
C GLN A 61 11.41 -7.97 -5.90
N ARG A 62 12.04 -6.80 -5.76
CA ARG A 62 11.66 -5.80 -4.76
C ARG A 62 10.19 -5.41 -4.90
N LEU A 63 9.72 -5.08 -6.10
CA LEU A 63 8.31 -4.78 -6.33
C LEU A 63 7.37 -5.94 -5.94
N GLN A 64 7.74 -7.19 -6.27
CA GLN A 64 6.93 -8.35 -5.90
C GLN A 64 6.83 -8.53 -4.38
N VAL A 65 7.93 -8.31 -3.65
CA VAL A 65 7.91 -8.33 -2.17
C VAL A 65 7.00 -7.23 -1.62
N HIS A 66 7.06 -6.02 -2.18
CA HIS A 66 6.16 -4.93 -1.80
C HIS A 66 4.68 -5.30 -2.06
N LYS A 67 4.36 -5.85 -3.24
CA LYS A 67 2.99 -6.30 -3.58
C LYS A 67 2.43 -7.33 -2.61
N ARG A 68 3.27 -8.12 -1.93
CA ARG A 68 2.85 -9.09 -0.91
C ARG A 68 2.43 -8.46 0.44
N GLY A 69 2.71 -7.18 0.69
CA GLY A 69 1.98 -6.38 1.67
C GLY A 69 2.80 -5.69 2.77
N TYR A 70 3.90 -6.25 3.25
CA TYR A 70 4.82 -5.52 4.13
C TYR A 70 6.28 -5.80 3.80
N PRO A 71 6.96 -4.85 3.16
CA PRO A 71 8.40 -4.90 2.95
C PRO A 71 9.09 -4.75 4.32
N SER A 72 9.63 -5.82 4.89
CA SER A 72 10.35 -5.74 6.16
C SER A 72 11.83 -5.97 5.95
N VAL A 73 12.68 -5.21 6.65
CA VAL A 73 14.12 -5.53 6.77
C VAL A 73 14.37 -6.89 7.42
N LYS A 74 13.36 -7.46 8.10
CA LYS A 74 13.40 -8.84 8.62
C LYS A 74 13.29 -9.89 7.53
N LEU A 75 12.91 -9.52 6.30
CA LEU A 75 12.99 -10.39 5.14
C LEU A 75 14.43 -10.41 4.64
N GLU A 76 15.16 -11.46 4.97
CA GLU A 76 16.58 -11.62 4.60
C GLU A 76 16.83 -11.43 3.09
N TYR A 77 15.92 -11.96 2.28
CA TYR A 77 15.98 -11.80 0.83
C TYR A 77 15.88 -10.33 0.38
N LEU A 78 14.95 -9.56 0.97
CA LEU A 78 14.79 -8.14 0.65
C LEU A 78 16.03 -7.34 1.09
N ALA A 79 16.54 -7.61 2.30
CA ALA A 79 17.74 -6.96 2.81
C ALA A 79 18.97 -7.24 1.93
N LEU A 80 19.11 -8.47 1.44
CA LEU A 80 20.16 -8.85 0.48
C LEU A 80 19.99 -8.10 -0.86
N ALA A 81 18.76 -8.08 -1.40
CA ALA A 81 18.46 -7.39 -2.65
C ALA A 81 18.75 -5.89 -2.56
N GLU A 82 18.35 -5.22 -1.47
CA GLU A 82 18.63 -3.79 -1.25
C GLU A 82 20.13 -3.51 -1.16
N ARG A 83 20.91 -4.37 -0.50
CA ARG A 83 22.37 -4.24 -0.46
C ARG A 83 23.00 -4.38 -1.84
N GLN A 84 22.51 -5.29 -2.67
CA GLN A 84 23.01 -5.48 -4.04
C GLN A 84 22.62 -4.31 -4.95
N ILE A 85 21.39 -3.80 -4.84
CA ILE A 85 20.93 -2.61 -5.54
C ILE A 85 21.83 -1.42 -5.23
N GLU A 86 22.17 -1.20 -3.96
CA GLU A 86 23.06 -0.11 -3.53
C GLU A 86 24.48 -0.27 -4.11
N GLY A 87 24.99 -1.50 -4.17
CA GLY A 87 26.25 -1.81 -4.83
C GLY A 87 26.23 -1.49 -6.33
N LEU A 88 25.17 -1.89 -7.03
CA LEU A 88 24.99 -1.62 -8.45
C LEU A 88 24.79 -0.13 -8.74
N LYS A 89 24.13 0.62 -7.85
CA LYS A 89 23.98 2.07 -7.98
C LYS A 89 25.32 2.76 -8.22
N ASN A 90 26.35 2.38 -7.47
CA ASN A 90 27.71 2.94 -7.61
C ASN A 90 28.33 2.69 -8.99
N VAL A 91 27.96 1.60 -9.65
CA VAL A 91 28.36 1.31 -11.04
C VAL A 91 27.77 2.33 -11.99
N TYR A 92 26.45 2.58 -11.91
CA TYR A 92 25.78 3.59 -12.73
C TYR A 92 26.31 5.00 -12.44
N LEU A 93 26.58 5.34 -11.17
CA LEU A 93 27.19 6.63 -10.83
C LEU A 93 28.59 6.79 -11.43
N SER A 94 29.35 5.71 -11.55
CA SER A 94 30.66 5.73 -12.20
C SER A 94 30.53 5.99 -13.70
N PHE A 95 29.54 5.36 -14.36
CA PHE A 95 29.25 5.62 -15.77
C PHE A 95 28.71 7.03 -16.01
N TYR A 96 27.84 7.54 -15.13
CA TYR A 96 27.33 8.91 -15.21
C TYR A 96 28.46 9.94 -15.14
N ARG A 97 29.42 9.75 -14.23
CA ARG A 97 30.61 10.62 -14.10
C ARG A 97 31.56 10.53 -15.28
N LEU A 98 31.62 9.37 -15.94
CA LEU A 98 32.43 9.20 -17.15
C LEU A 98 31.81 9.95 -18.32
N ALA A 99 30.53 9.67 -18.60
CA ALA A 99 29.74 10.35 -19.61
C ALA A 99 28.23 10.20 -19.32
N PRO A 100 27.50 11.30 -19.06
CA PRO A 100 26.06 11.24 -18.77
C PRO A 100 25.23 10.52 -19.83
N GLY A 101 25.63 10.63 -21.10
CA GLY A 101 24.98 9.94 -22.22
C GLY A 101 24.87 8.42 -22.02
N LEU A 102 25.84 7.80 -21.31
CA LEU A 102 25.82 6.37 -21.01
C LEU A 102 24.64 5.96 -20.11
N ILE A 103 24.11 6.89 -19.31
CA ILE A 103 22.90 6.69 -18.51
C ILE A 103 21.67 7.11 -19.28
N HIS A 104 21.71 8.21 -20.03
CA HIS A 104 20.56 8.67 -20.82
C HIS A 104 20.13 7.69 -21.91
N GLN A 105 21.05 6.87 -22.46
CA GLN A 105 20.68 5.80 -23.41
C GLN A 105 19.78 4.73 -22.79
N LEU A 106 19.82 4.54 -21.45
CA LEU A 106 18.97 3.58 -20.74
C LEU A 106 17.49 3.95 -20.81
N LYS A 107 17.15 5.20 -21.13
CA LYS A 107 15.77 5.65 -21.33
C LYS A 107 15.00 4.73 -22.29
N GLN A 108 15.65 4.24 -23.34
CA GLN A 108 15.03 3.39 -24.36
C GLN A 108 15.20 1.90 -24.06
N SER A 109 16.38 1.47 -23.62
CA SER A 109 16.68 0.04 -23.41
C SER A 109 16.13 -0.49 -22.08
N GLU A 110 16.23 0.29 -21.00
CA GLU A 110 15.94 -0.14 -19.63
C GLU A 110 15.18 0.97 -18.85
N PRO A 111 13.95 1.31 -19.27
CA PRO A 111 13.25 2.50 -18.78
C PRO A 111 12.97 2.48 -17.27
N THR A 112 12.76 1.31 -16.68
CA THR A 112 12.56 1.18 -15.22
C THR A 112 13.83 1.54 -14.44
N ILE A 113 15.00 1.11 -14.93
CA ILE A 113 16.30 1.43 -14.32
C ILE A 113 16.58 2.92 -14.50
N TYR A 114 16.35 3.44 -15.71
CA TYR A 114 16.50 4.86 -15.99
C TYR A 114 15.65 5.74 -15.06
N ALA A 115 14.34 5.47 -14.97
CA ALA A 115 13.47 6.17 -14.02
C ALA A 115 13.98 6.07 -12.59
N TRP A 116 14.34 4.86 -12.13
CA TRP A 116 14.86 4.68 -10.78
C TRP A 116 16.11 5.53 -10.52
N LEU A 117 17.07 5.57 -11.44
CA LEU A 117 18.28 6.41 -11.32
C LEU A 117 17.94 7.90 -11.25
N MET A 118 17.08 8.38 -12.15
CA MET A 118 16.67 9.79 -12.22
C MET A 118 15.83 10.25 -11.02
N LEU A 119 15.19 9.33 -10.29
CA LEU A 119 14.44 9.61 -9.06
C LEU A 119 15.28 9.41 -7.78
N ASN A 120 16.56 9.07 -7.88
CA ASN A 120 17.47 8.96 -6.73
C ASN A 120 18.26 10.26 -6.51
N SER A 121 18.69 10.45 -5.26
CA SER A 121 19.41 11.64 -4.80
C SER A 121 20.65 12.01 -5.62
N GLU A 122 21.39 11.04 -6.11
CA GLU A 122 22.72 11.25 -6.67
C GLU A 122 22.70 11.78 -8.11
N ILE A 123 21.62 11.53 -8.86
CA ILE A 123 21.45 11.98 -10.24
C ILE A 123 20.26 12.95 -10.35
N GLY A 124 19.15 12.63 -9.69
CA GLY A 124 17.91 13.42 -9.73
C GLY A 124 17.92 14.71 -8.90
N GLN A 125 19.02 15.02 -8.20
CA GLN A 125 19.20 16.37 -7.63
C GLN A 125 19.27 17.44 -8.73
N GLU A 126 19.74 17.07 -9.92
CA GLU A 126 19.67 17.90 -11.12
C GLU A 126 18.23 17.91 -11.64
N ARG A 127 17.62 19.09 -11.71
CA ARG A 127 16.19 19.23 -12.06
C ARG A 127 15.86 18.62 -13.42
N GLU A 128 16.72 18.79 -14.42
CA GLU A 128 16.51 18.23 -15.76
C GLU A 128 16.47 16.70 -15.76
N ASN A 129 17.34 16.06 -14.99
CA ASN A 129 17.35 14.60 -14.82
C ASN A 129 16.06 14.11 -14.16
N LEU A 130 15.64 14.78 -13.08
CA LEU A 130 14.38 14.45 -12.42
C LEU A 130 13.19 14.57 -13.37
N LEU A 131 13.12 15.64 -14.17
CA LEU A 131 12.08 15.81 -15.18
C LEU A 131 12.11 14.70 -16.22
N CYS A 132 13.29 14.32 -16.70
CA CYS A 132 13.43 13.18 -17.61
C CYS A 132 12.90 11.87 -16.98
N GLY A 133 13.26 11.60 -15.72
CA GLY A 133 12.78 10.43 -14.99
C GLY A 133 11.27 10.40 -14.81
N LEU A 134 10.68 11.54 -14.44
CA LEU A 134 9.23 11.69 -14.27
C LEU A 134 8.49 11.60 -15.59
N SER A 135 9.08 12.08 -16.69
CA SER A 135 8.45 12.12 -18.02
C SER A 135 8.20 10.74 -18.63
N ILE A 136 8.97 9.72 -18.24
CA ILE A 136 8.86 8.36 -18.79
C ILE A 136 8.00 7.42 -17.94
N LEU A 137 7.47 7.90 -16.82
CA LEU A 137 6.65 7.08 -15.93
C LEU A 137 5.34 6.64 -16.57
N ASP A 138 4.87 7.34 -17.62
CA ASP A 138 3.67 6.96 -18.39
C ASP A 138 3.87 5.69 -19.22
N GLY A 139 5.12 5.33 -19.51
CA GLY A 139 5.49 4.07 -20.17
C GLY A 139 5.70 2.88 -19.22
N LEU A 140 5.59 3.07 -17.90
CA LEU A 140 5.81 2.01 -16.90
C LEU A 140 4.48 1.46 -16.36
N ASP A 141 4.53 0.26 -15.76
CA ASP A 141 3.42 -0.28 -14.96
C ASP A 141 3.08 0.69 -13.80
N TYR A 142 1.79 0.93 -13.58
CA TYR A 142 1.30 1.94 -12.62
C TYR A 142 1.87 1.74 -11.21
N GLN A 143 1.92 0.49 -10.74
CA GLN A 143 2.44 0.19 -9.40
C GLN A 143 3.96 0.39 -9.32
N THR A 144 4.67 0.12 -10.41
CA THR A 144 6.10 0.41 -10.52
C THR A 144 6.35 1.92 -10.45
N ALA A 145 5.65 2.71 -11.25
CA ALA A 145 5.78 4.17 -11.25
C ALA A 145 5.45 4.76 -9.86
N LYS A 146 4.36 4.30 -9.23
CA LYS A 146 3.97 4.70 -7.87
C LYS A 146 5.05 4.40 -6.84
N LEU A 147 5.61 3.19 -6.88
CA LEU A 147 6.70 2.75 -6.00
C LEU A 147 7.92 3.68 -6.13
N LEU A 148 8.35 3.97 -7.36
CA LEU A 148 9.53 4.80 -7.62
C LEU A 148 9.37 6.22 -7.05
N VAL A 149 8.22 6.86 -7.28
CA VAL A 149 7.95 8.22 -6.79
C VAL A 149 7.80 8.25 -5.26
N VAL A 150 7.02 7.33 -4.70
CA VAL A 150 6.76 7.27 -3.24
C VAL A 150 8.06 7.01 -2.47
N GLN A 151 8.94 6.16 -2.99
CA GLN A 151 10.19 5.79 -2.33
C GLN A 151 11.38 6.69 -2.63
N SER A 152 11.25 7.63 -3.57
CA SER A 152 12.31 8.57 -3.87
C SER A 152 12.79 9.31 -2.60
N SER A 153 14.10 9.31 -2.40
CA SER A 153 14.81 10.03 -1.33
C SER A 153 15.05 11.51 -1.66
N LEU A 154 14.71 11.96 -2.86
CA LEU A 154 14.89 13.34 -3.29
C LEU A 154 14.07 14.30 -2.44
N SER A 155 14.71 15.35 -1.92
CA SER A 155 14.06 16.37 -1.10
C SER A 155 13.08 17.25 -1.89
N GLY A 156 13.37 17.51 -3.16
CA GLY A 156 12.58 18.39 -4.03
C GLY A 156 11.50 17.70 -4.87
N ILE A 157 11.40 16.37 -4.84
CA ILE A 157 10.48 15.64 -5.73
C ILE A 157 9.01 16.03 -5.49
N ASP A 158 8.61 16.26 -4.24
CA ASP A 158 7.23 16.62 -3.91
C ASP A 158 6.84 17.97 -4.54
N SER A 159 7.73 18.97 -4.48
CA SER A 159 7.50 20.27 -5.11
C SER A 159 7.44 20.17 -6.64
N VAL A 160 8.37 19.43 -7.25
CA VAL A 160 8.40 19.23 -8.71
C VAL A 160 7.14 18.52 -9.19
N VAL A 161 6.71 17.48 -8.48
CA VAL A 161 5.48 16.74 -8.80
C VAL A 161 4.24 17.65 -8.69
N ILE A 162 4.17 18.52 -7.68
CA ILE A 162 3.09 19.51 -7.57
C ILE A 162 3.12 20.50 -8.75
N GLU A 163 4.30 21.04 -9.08
CA GLU A 163 4.49 21.97 -10.20
C GLU A 163 4.09 21.32 -11.54
N MET A 164 4.35 20.02 -11.72
CA MET A 164 3.91 19.24 -12.89
C MET A 164 2.38 19.05 -12.93
N VAL A 165 1.73 18.80 -11.79
CA VAL A 165 0.26 18.73 -11.72
C VAL A 165 -0.36 20.07 -12.11
N GLU A 166 0.19 21.18 -11.61
CA GLU A 166 -0.24 22.54 -11.98
C GLU A 166 -0.05 22.82 -13.48
N GLY A 167 1.01 22.29 -14.08
CA GLY A 167 1.30 22.43 -15.51
C GLY A 167 0.52 21.49 -16.43
N GLY A 168 -0.31 20.59 -15.89
CA GLY A 168 -1.16 19.70 -16.68
C GLY A 168 -0.44 18.45 -17.20
N CYS A 169 0.39 17.82 -16.38
CA CYS A 169 1.07 16.57 -16.69
C CYS A 169 0.11 15.43 -17.10
N LYS A 170 0.64 14.40 -17.77
CA LYS A 170 -0.12 13.21 -18.24
C LYS A 170 -0.62 12.29 -17.13
N LEU A 171 0.06 12.24 -15.98
CA LEU A 171 -0.23 11.31 -14.88
C LEU A 171 -0.68 12.02 -13.58
N PRO A 172 -1.67 12.92 -13.63
CA PRO A 172 -2.00 13.74 -12.47
C PRO A 172 -2.47 12.88 -11.29
N LEU A 173 -3.29 11.85 -11.54
CA LEU A 173 -3.83 10.97 -10.49
C LEU A 173 -2.75 10.17 -9.76
N LEU A 174 -1.77 9.63 -10.49
CA LEU A 174 -0.63 8.93 -9.91
C LEU A 174 0.11 9.86 -8.93
N TYR A 175 0.39 11.09 -9.38
CA TYR A 175 1.10 12.07 -8.58
C TYR A 175 0.31 12.52 -7.34
N LEU A 176 -1.00 12.70 -7.47
CA LEU A 176 -1.86 12.98 -6.33
C LEU A 176 -1.80 11.86 -5.27
N GLU A 177 -1.91 10.60 -5.69
CA GLU A 177 -1.78 9.44 -4.79
C GLU A 177 -0.38 9.39 -4.15
N CYS A 178 0.68 9.62 -4.93
CA CYS A 178 2.04 9.66 -4.41
C CYS A 178 2.23 10.76 -3.35
N LEU A 179 1.74 11.98 -3.60
CA LEU A 179 1.82 13.09 -2.64
C LEU A 179 1.01 12.81 -1.37
N GLN A 180 -0.13 12.13 -1.49
CA GLN A 180 -0.92 11.72 -0.32
C GLN A 180 -0.17 10.68 0.53
N LEU A 181 0.39 9.65 -0.09
CA LEU A 181 1.18 8.63 0.61
C LEU A 181 2.44 9.23 1.24
N ARG A 182 3.07 10.19 0.57
CA ARG A 182 4.21 10.96 1.08
C ARG A 182 3.79 12.03 2.11
N GLN A 183 2.49 12.22 2.32
CA GLN A 183 1.89 13.18 3.27
C GLN A 183 2.29 14.64 3.04
N THR A 184 2.54 15.02 1.79
CA THR A 184 3.04 16.36 1.41
C THR A 184 1.95 17.27 0.85
N VAL A 185 0.80 16.73 0.45
CA VAL A 185 -0.33 17.51 -0.04
C VAL A 185 -1.10 18.22 1.10
N SER A 186 -1.35 19.52 0.93
CA SER A 186 -2.15 20.33 1.87
C SER A 186 -3.62 20.42 1.47
N VAL A 187 -4.51 20.67 2.43
CA VAL A 187 -5.94 20.91 2.17
C VAL A 187 -6.13 22.11 1.24
N GLY A 188 -5.36 23.19 1.43
CA GLY A 188 -5.42 24.38 0.57
C GLY A 188 -5.09 24.07 -0.89
N LEU A 189 -4.08 23.23 -1.13
CA LEU A 189 -3.72 22.78 -2.48
C LEU A 189 -4.82 21.92 -3.11
N LEU A 190 -5.40 20.98 -2.36
CA LEU A 190 -6.54 20.18 -2.83
C LEU A 190 -7.76 21.04 -3.17
N LYS A 191 -8.11 22.03 -2.34
CA LYS A 191 -9.22 22.96 -2.61
C LYS A 191 -8.97 23.80 -3.87
N ARG A 192 -7.73 24.23 -4.11
CA ARG A 192 -7.34 24.90 -5.37
C ARG A 192 -7.52 23.96 -6.56
N TRP A 193 -7.01 22.74 -6.49
CA TRP A 193 -7.15 21.76 -7.58
C TRP A 193 -8.59 21.35 -7.86
N LEU A 194 -9.46 21.34 -6.85
CA LEU A 194 -10.89 21.18 -7.01
C LEU A 194 -11.48 22.34 -7.82
N LYS A 195 -11.17 23.59 -7.43
CA LYS A 195 -11.64 24.80 -8.13
C LYS A 195 -11.16 24.87 -9.58
N ASP A 196 -9.89 24.51 -9.80
CA ASP A 196 -9.23 24.51 -11.11
C ASP A 196 -9.57 23.28 -11.94
N LYS A 197 -10.40 22.35 -11.41
CA LYS A 197 -10.83 21.10 -12.06
C LYS A 197 -9.67 20.27 -12.60
N ARG A 198 -8.57 20.20 -11.84
CA ARG A 198 -7.38 19.40 -12.20
C ARG A 198 -7.62 17.90 -12.08
N PHE A 199 -8.60 17.51 -11.28
CA PHE A 199 -9.03 16.13 -11.08
C PHE A 199 -10.56 16.06 -11.15
N SER A 200 -11.09 14.84 -11.22
CA SER A 200 -12.52 14.64 -11.00
C SER A 200 -12.91 15.10 -9.60
N GLU A 201 -14.02 15.84 -9.47
CA GLU A 201 -14.55 16.34 -8.19
C GLU A 201 -14.62 15.23 -7.14
N HIS A 202 -15.17 14.07 -7.52
CA HIS A 202 -15.28 12.91 -6.66
C HIS A 202 -13.93 12.49 -6.02
N LYS A 203 -12.86 12.39 -6.82
CA LYS A 203 -11.52 12.03 -6.29
C LYS A 203 -10.98 13.08 -5.34
N THR A 204 -11.13 14.37 -5.66
CA THR A 204 -10.63 15.43 -4.78
C THR A 204 -11.39 15.48 -3.47
N HIS A 205 -12.73 15.35 -3.50
CA HIS A 205 -13.55 15.26 -2.30
C HIS A 205 -13.24 14.03 -1.45
N LEU A 206 -12.93 12.88 -2.09
CA LEU A 206 -12.44 11.69 -1.38
C LEU A 206 -11.17 11.98 -0.58
N PHE A 207 -10.18 12.66 -1.18
CA PHE A 207 -8.93 12.99 -0.47
C PHE A 207 -9.11 14.07 0.60
N LEU A 208 -10.00 15.03 0.37
CA LEU A 208 -10.33 16.07 1.33
C LEU A 208 -11.08 15.51 2.55
N SER A 209 -12.01 14.55 2.35
CA SER A 209 -12.75 13.92 3.45
C SER A 209 -11.85 13.10 4.37
N LEU A 210 -10.83 12.42 3.81
CA LEU A 210 -9.78 11.74 4.58
C LEU A 210 -8.95 12.70 5.46
N GLN A 211 -8.98 14.00 5.19
CA GLN A 211 -8.39 15.05 6.03
C GLN A 211 -9.42 15.74 6.95
N ASN A 212 -10.62 15.16 7.10
CA ASN A 212 -11.76 15.70 7.85
C ASN A 212 -12.22 17.09 7.39
N GLU A 213 -12.19 17.34 6.09
CA GLU A 213 -12.73 18.56 5.51
C GLU A 213 -14.25 18.46 5.37
N ALA A 214 -14.99 19.32 6.09
CA ALA A 214 -16.43 19.20 6.28
C ALA A 214 -17.23 19.27 4.97
N GLU A 215 -16.94 20.24 4.09
CA GLU A 215 -17.66 20.43 2.82
C GLU A 215 -17.58 19.16 1.95
N SER A 216 -16.42 18.51 1.96
CA SER A 216 -16.18 17.28 1.20
C SER A 216 -16.81 16.04 1.83
N VAL A 217 -16.93 16.00 3.16
CA VAL A 217 -17.68 14.94 3.85
C VAL A 217 -19.16 15.00 3.47
N ASP A 218 -19.74 16.21 3.48
CA ASP A 218 -21.14 16.43 3.13
C ASP A 218 -21.37 16.14 1.64
N TRP A 219 -20.48 16.63 0.77
CA TRP A 219 -20.54 16.36 -0.66
C TRP A 219 -20.53 14.87 -0.98
N LEU A 220 -19.66 14.08 -0.33
CA LEU A 220 -19.62 12.63 -0.52
C LEU A 220 -20.90 11.94 -0.04
N ALA A 221 -21.54 12.45 1.00
CA ALA A 221 -22.81 11.91 1.49
C ALA A 221 -23.94 12.12 0.48
N GLU A 222 -23.95 13.27 -0.21
CA GLU A 222 -24.96 13.62 -1.22
C GLU A 222 -24.72 12.98 -2.59
N ASN A 223 -23.45 12.69 -2.95
CA ASN A 223 -23.06 12.32 -4.31
C ASN A 223 -22.49 10.90 -4.47
N SER A 224 -22.46 10.10 -3.40
CA SER A 224 -22.02 8.69 -3.48
C SER A 224 -23.20 7.74 -3.35
N ASN A 225 -23.21 6.67 -4.15
CA ASN A 225 -24.15 5.56 -3.94
C ASN A 225 -23.82 4.80 -2.64
N SER A 226 -24.77 4.02 -2.15
CA SER A 226 -24.72 3.39 -0.82
C SER A 226 -23.41 2.62 -0.56
N SER A 227 -22.90 1.79 -1.48
CA SER A 227 -21.65 1.03 -1.27
C SER A 227 -20.35 1.75 -1.69
N GLN A 228 -20.42 2.87 -2.42
CA GLN A 228 -19.23 3.53 -2.94
C GLN A 228 -18.45 4.27 -1.84
N ASN A 229 -17.14 4.05 -1.79
CA ASN A 229 -16.21 4.66 -0.83
C ASN A 229 -16.68 4.50 0.63
N LEU A 230 -17.24 3.32 0.94
CA LEU A 230 -17.86 3.05 2.24
C LEU A 230 -16.86 3.24 3.39
N PHE A 231 -15.59 2.91 3.18
CA PHE A 231 -14.55 3.17 4.18
C PHE A 231 -14.43 4.66 4.53
N GLU A 232 -14.27 5.52 3.53
CA GLU A 232 -14.12 6.96 3.73
C GLU A 232 -15.37 7.58 4.33
N ARG A 233 -16.55 7.17 3.87
CA ARG A 233 -17.85 7.61 4.42
C ARG A 233 -17.97 7.21 5.89
N LEU A 234 -17.68 5.95 6.23
CA LEU A 234 -17.73 5.46 7.61
C LEU A 234 -16.70 6.17 8.51
N LEU A 235 -15.51 6.44 8.00
CA LEU A 235 -14.45 7.08 8.78
C LEU A 235 -14.89 8.46 9.29
N ALA A 236 -15.62 9.21 8.45
CA ALA A 236 -16.15 10.53 8.75
C ALA A 236 -17.37 10.55 9.70
N LYS A 237 -18.00 9.39 10.01
CA LYS A 237 -19.18 9.35 10.90
C LYS A 237 -18.79 9.17 12.36
N GLU A 238 -19.48 9.93 13.23
CA GLU A 238 -19.36 9.80 14.69
C GLU A 238 -20.03 8.54 15.22
N ASP A 239 -21.27 8.28 14.77
CA ASP A 239 -22.04 7.05 15.03
C ASP A 239 -22.21 6.24 13.75
N ARG A 240 -21.21 5.39 13.50
CA ARG A 240 -21.14 4.53 12.32
C ARG A 240 -22.23 3.48 12.29
N GLY A 241 -22.60 2.94 13.46
CA GLY A 241 -23.58 1.86 13.54
C GLY A 241 -24.97 2.36 13.19
N THR A 242 -25.40 3.47 13.80
CA THR A 242 -26.70 4.09 13.49
C THR A 242 -26.78 4.53 12.03
N TRP A 243 -25.71 5.17 11.53
CA TRP A 243 -25.66 5.58 10.13
C TRP A 243 -25.73 4.37 9.18
N PHE A 244 -24.97 3.30 9.46
CA PHE A 244 -24.99 2.09 8.63
C PHE A 244 -26.39 1.45 8.56
N ARG A 245 -27.09 1.38 9.70
CA ARG A 245 -28.47 0.86 9.76
C ARG A 245 -29.47 1.71 8.97
N GLN A 246 -29.28 3.02 8.95
CA GLN A 246 -30.13 3.92 8.17
C GLN A 246 -29.93 3.71 6.65
N GLU A 247 -28.69 3.49 6.22
CA GLU A 247 -28.35 3.34 4.80
C GLU A 247 -28.65 1.95 4.24
N PHE A 248 -28.38 0.89 5.02
CA PHE A 248 -28.43 -0.50 4.54
C PHE A 248 -29.50 -1.36 5.23
N GLY A 249 -30.18 -0.83 6.25
CA GLY A 249 -31.14 -1.57 7.05
C GLY A 249 -30.48 -2.46 8.11
N THR A 250 -31.31 -3.30 8.75
CA THR A 250 -30.91 -4.19 9.86
C THR A 250 -31.02 -5.68 9.48
N SER A 251 -31.27 -6.00 8.21
CA SER A 251 -31.40 -7.37 7.73
C SER A 251 -30.24 -7.72 6.82
N ILE A 252 -29.51 -8.79 7.15
CA ILE A 252 -28.40 -9.28 6.33
C ILE A 252 -28.86 -9.70 4.93
N ASP A 253 -30.06 -10.29 4.83
CA ASP A 253 -30.64 -10.78 3.57
C ASP A 253 -30.98 -9.65 2.59
N SER A 254 -31.14 -8.41 3.07
CA SER A 254 -31.37 -7.24 2.22
C SER A 254 -30.10 -6.65 1.61
N VAL A 255 -28.91 -7.09 2.04
CA VAL A 255 -27.63 -6.58 1.56
C VAL A 255 -27.02 -7.54 0.54
N SER A 256 -27.00 -7.14 -0.73
CA SER A 256 -26.47 -7.98 -1.82
C SER A 256 -24.95 -7.95 -1.95
N ASP A 257 -24.30 -6.90 -1.44
CA ASP A 257 -22.85 -6.70 -1.58
C ASP A 257 -22.09 -7.33 -0.39
N PRO A 258 -21.26 -8.37 -0.61
CA PRO A 258 -20.51 -9.02 0.46
C PRO A 258 -19.55 -8.08 1.20
N GLU A 259 -18.99 -7.08 0.52
CA GLU A 259 -18.07 -6.14 1.16
C GLU A 259 -18.82 -5.26 2.17
N VAL A 260 -20.05 -4.87 1.87
CA VAL A 260 -20.93 -4.13 2.81
C VAL A 260 -21.21 -4.98 4.05
N VAL A 261 -21.47 -6.28 3.90
CA VAL A 261 -21.64 -7.22 5.03
C VAL A 261 -20.36 -7.29 5.87
N THR A 262 -19.18 -7.38 5.24
CA THR A 262 -17.90 -7.37 5.96
C THR A 262 -17.67 -6.06 6.70
N PHE A 263 -18.09 -4.91 6.16
CA PHE A 263 -18.06 -3.64 6.90
C PHE A 263 -19.03 -3.64 8.10
N ALA A 264 -20.23 -4.20 7.96
CA ALA A 264 -21.18 -4.34 9.07
C ALA A 264 -20.58 -5.17 10.22
N LYS A 265 -19.93 -6.27 9.85
CA LYS A 265 -19.19 -7.15 10.75
C LYS A 265 -17.99 -6.44 11.38
N LEU A 266 -17.21 -5.68 10.60
CA LEU A 266 -16.13 -4.84 11.12
C LEU A 266 -16.65 -3.85 12.17
N LEU A 267 -17.84 -3.28 11.98
CA LEU A 267 -18.50 -2.39 12.94
C LEU A 267 -19.13 -3.12 14.14
N GLU A 268 -19.02 -4.45 14.22
CA GLU A 268 -19.54 -5.29 15.29
C GLU A 268 -21.07 -5.17 15.48
N LEU A 269 -21.81 -5.02 14.38
CA LEU A 269 -23.28 -4.97 14.39
C LEU A 269 -23.87 -6.36 14.64
N LYS A 270 -24.58 -6.52 15.77
CA LYS A 270 -25.13 -7.82 16.23
C LYS A 270 -26.03 -8.49 15.19
N GLU A 271 -26.82 -7.72 14.47
CA GLU A 271 -27.72 -8.21 13.44
C GLU A 271 -27.00 -8.78 12.20
N PHE A 272 -25.69 -8.53 12.05
CA PHE A 272 -24.82 -9.06 10.99
C PHE A 272 -23.83 -10.12 11.50
N GLU A 273 -23.96 -10.58 12.76
CA GLU A 273 -23.01 -11.48 13.42
C GLU A 273 -22.94 -12.88 12.77
N SER A 274 -23.97 -13.28 12.01
CA SER A 274 -24.01 -14.59 11.37
C SER A 274 -22.81 -14.85 10.45
N PHE A 275 -22.11 -15.95 10.70
CA PHE A 275 -20.93 -16.34 9.92
C PHE A 275 -21.31 -17.24 8.73
N ASN A 276 -21.20 -16.70 7.52
CA ASN A 276 -21.46 -17.42 6.27
C ASN A 276 -20.13 -17.93 5.68
N LEU A 277 -19.85 -19.22 5.87
CA LEU A 277 -18.65 -19.90 5.36
C LEU A 277 -18.54 -19.94 3.84
N SER A 278 -19.67 -19.83 3.12
CA SER A 278 -19.70 -19.87 1.65
C SER A 278 -19.45 -18.50 1.02
N SER A 279 -19.32 -17.43 1.82
CA SER A 279 -18.99 -16.10 1.31
C SER A 279 -17.53 -16.02 0.89
N VAL A 280 -17.26 -15.35 -0.23
CA VAL A 280 -15.89 -15.01 -0.66
C VAL A 280 -15.18 -14.16 0.41
N GLN A 281 -15.93 -13.40 1.21
CA GLN A 281 -15.38 -12.57 2.28
C GLN A 281 -15.20 -13.31 3.62
N ALA A 282 -15.59 -14.59 3.71
CA ALA A 282 -15.58 -15.34 4.97
C ALA A 282 -14.20 -15.41 5.66
N PRO A 283 -13.06 -15.55 4.94
CA PRO A 283 -11.75 -15.49 5.56
C PRO A 283 -11.46 -14.12 6.23
N PHE A 284 -11.87 -13.02 5.59
CA PHE A 284 -11.70 -11.68 6.14
C PHE A 284 -12.61 -11.44 7.34
N ASP A 285 -13.87 -11.85 7.26
CA ASP A 285 -14.83 -11.81 8.37
C ASP A 285 -14.26 -12.54 9.60
N PHE A 286 -13.69 -13.73 9.39
CA PHE A 286 -13.06 -14.52 10.45
C PHE A 286 -11.88 -13.78 11.09
N VAL A 287 -11.01 -13.20 10.26
CA VAL A 287 -9.85 -12.42 10.72
C VAL A 287 -10.27 -11.21 11.55
N LEU A 288 -11.34 -10.51 11.16
CA LEU A 288 -11.80 -9.30 11.84
C LEU A 288 -12.31 -9.59 13.26
N HIS A 289 -12.97 -10.74 13.46
CA HIS A 289 -13.55 -11.12 14.76
C HIS A 289 -12.60 -11.96 15.60
N GLY A 290 -11.86 -12.88 14.99
CA GLY A 290 -10.94 -13.79 15.67
C GLY A 290 -11.64 -14.82 16.57
N LEU A 291 -12.91 -15.16 16.29
CA LEU A 291 -13.72 -16.05 17.12
C LEU A 291 -13.38 -17.53 16.90
N ASN A 292 -13.09 -18.23 17.99
CA ASN A 292 -12.61 -19.62 17.94
C ASN A 292 -13.71 -20.64 17.56
N GLU A 293 -14.98 -20.29 17.74
CA GLU A 293 -16.12 -21.20 17.56
C GLU A 293 -16.31 -21.67 16.11
N HIS A 294 -15.80 -20.91 15.14
CA HIS A 294 -15.92 -21.26 13.72
C HIS A 294 -14.81 -22.21 13.25
N VAL A 295 -13.72 -22.37 14.01
CA VAL A 295 -12.53 -23.10 13.57
C VAL A 295 -12.80 -24.55 13.16
N PRO A 296 -13.59 -25.35 13.90
CA PRO A 296 -13.89 -26.73 13.47
C PRO A 296 -14.55 -26.77 12.09
N LYS A 297 -15.51 -25.88 11.84
CA LYS A 297 -16.21 -25.80 10.55
C LYS A 297 -15.31 -25.27 9.43
N ILE A 298 -14.41 -24.34 9.75
CA ILE A 298 -13.41 -23.84 8.80
C ILE A 298 -12.47 -24.97 8.39
N VAL A 299 -11.94 -25.75 9.34
CA VAL A 299 -11.03 -26.87 9.03
C VAL A 299 -11.73 -27.98 8.25
N GLU A 300 -13.00 -28.25 8.53
CA GLU A 300 -13.84 -29.15 7.74
C GLU A 300 -13.98 -28.65 6.29
N LEU A 301 -14.29 -27.37 6.09
CA LEU A 301 -14.37 -26.75 4.76
C LEU A 301 -13.01 -26.84 4.04
N VAL A 302 -11.93 -26.40 4.67
CA VAL A 302 -10.57 -26.39 4.09
C VAL A 302 -10.14 -27.80 3.65
N SER A 303 -10.58 -28.84 4.36
CA SER A 303 -10.32 -30.23 3.99
C SER A 303 -10.97 -30.66 2.66
N SER A 304 -11.96 -29.90 2.18
CA SER A 304 -12.63 -30.12 0.90
C SER A 304 -12.11 -29.24 -0.24
N LEU A 305 -11.26 -28.26 0.08
CA LEU A 305 -10.69 -27.32 -0.89
C LEU A 305 -9.36 -27.83 -1.47
N ASP A 306 -9.03 -27.36 -2.66
CA ASP A 306 -7.67 -27.49 -3.18
C ASP A 306 -6.70 -26.50 -2.51
N GLU A 307 -5.42 -26.62 -2.83
CA GLU A 307 -4.36 -25.78 -2.22
C GLU A 307 -4.56 -24.29 -2.51
N PHE A 308 -5.01 -23.94 -3.71
CA PHE A 308 -5.16 -22.54 -4.14
C PHE A 308 -6.37 -21.89 -3.45
N GLU A 309 -7.50 -22.59 -3.41
CA GLU A 309 -8.70 -22.16 -2.71
C GLU A 309 -8.51 -22.14 -1.18
N GLY A 310 -7.67 -23.04 -0.67
CA GLY A 310 -7.37 -23.16 0.75
C GLY A 310 -6.38 -22.13 1.29
N GLU A 311 -5.55 -21.51 0.45
CA GLU A 311 -4.48 -20.59 0.87
C GLU A 311 -5.01 -19.42 1.72
N ASP A 312 -6.11 -18.79 1.30
CA ASP A 312 -6.71 -17.66 2.02
C ASP A 312 -7.18 -18.07 3.43
N TRP A 313 -7.65 -19.29 3.60
CA TRP A 313 -8.03 -19.83 4.91
C TRP A 313 -6.81 -20.13 5.78
N ILE A 314 -5.73 -20.65 5.21
CA ILE A 314 -4.47 -20.84 5.95
C ILE A 314 -3.93 -19.49 6.43
N GLN A 315 -3.97 -18.46 5.57
CA GLN A 315 -3.60 -17.10 5.96
C GLN A 315 -4.52 -16.55 7.06
N ALA A 316 -5.84 -16.72 6.93
CA ALA A 316 -6.82 -16.26 7.92
C ALA A 316 -6.60 -16.92 9.30
N LEU A 317 -6.42 -18.24 9.32
CA LEU A 317 -6.08 -19.00 10.52
C LEU A 317 -4.76 -18.51 11.12
N TYR A 318 -3.73 -18.28 10.29
CA TYR A 318 -2.45 -17.78 10.76
C TYR A 318 -2.57 -16.37 11.36
N ILE A 319 -3.38 -15.50 10.77
CA ILE A 319 -3.58 -14.16 11.31
C ILE A 319 -4.24 -14.20 12.69
N VAL A 320 -5.16 -15.14 12.96
CA VAL A 320 -5.82 -15.27 14.26
C VAL A 320 -4.92 -15.99 15.28
N TYR A 321 -4.19 -17.01 14.87
CA TYR A 321 -3.46 -17.92 15.77
C TYR A 321 -1.94 -17.70 15.83
N GLY A 322 -1.37 -17.02 14.84
CA GLY A 322 0.07 -16.76 14.72
C GLY A 322 0.89 -18.04 14.88
N LYS A 323 1.89 -17.99 15.75
CA LYS A 323 2.76 -19.13 16.06
C LYS A 323 2.07 -20.31 16.75
N ARG A 324 0.81 -20.16 17.19
CA ARG A 324 0.03 -21.27 17.77
C ARG A 324 -0.61 -22.16 16.71
N LEU A 325 -0.64 -21.71 15.45
CA LEU A 325 -1.07 -22.55 14.33
C LEU A 325 0.02 -23.60 14.05
N PRO A 326 -0.33 -24.88 13.83
CA PRO A 326 0.67 -25.94 13.60
C PRO A 326 1.39 -25.80 12.25
N VAL A 327 0.87 -24.95 11.37
CA VAL A 327 1.40 -24.63 10.04
C VAL A 327 1.42 -23.12 9.88
N THR A 328 2.31 -22.60 9.03
CA THR A 328 2.36 -21.19 8.67
C THR A 328 2.20 -21.04 7.16
N PRO A 329 1.75 -19.87 6.65
CA PRO A 329 1.60 -19.65 5.21
C PRO A 329 2.88 -19.92 4.42
N LYS A 330 4.05 -19.67 5.01
CA LYS A 330 5.36 -19.98 4.39
C LYS A 330 5.63 -21.47 4.19
N ASN A 331 4.95 -22.36 4.91
CA ASN A 331 5.16 -23.80 4.78
C ASN A 331 4.43 -24.40 3.57
N LEU A 332 3.41 -23.70 3.04
CA LEU A 332 2.59 -24.15 1.91
C LEU A 332 3.45 -24.38 0.66
N GLY A 333 3.48 -25.62 0.16
CA GLY A 333 4.21 -26.00 -1.05
C GLY A 333 5.74 -25.91 -0.95
N ILE A 334 6.28 -25.69 0.26
CA ILE A 334 7.73 -25.63 0.52
C ILE A 334 8.15 -26.70 1.51
N ASP A 335 7.61 -26.63 2.73
CA ASP A 335 7.99 -27.53 3.82
C ASP A 335 6.99 -28.68 3.98
N PHE A 336 5.74 -28.47 3.60
CA PHE A 336 4.67 -29.45 3.69
C PHE A 336 3.82 -29.48 2.42
N GLU A 337 3.46 -30.68 2.00
CA GLU A 337 2.46 -30.90 0.96
C GLU A 337 1.04 -30.57 1.49
N TRP A 338 0.09 -30.25 0.61
CA TRP A 338 -1.27 -29.86 1.01
C TRP A 338 -1.92 -30.88 1.94
N HIS A 339 -1.78 -32.18 1.66
CA HIS A 339 -2.35 -33.24 2.49
C HIS A 339 -1.79 -33.25 3.92
N GLU A 340 -0.48 -33.02 4.08
CA GLU A 340 0.18 -32.99 5.39
C GLU A 340 -0.29 -31.78 6.22
N ILE A 341 -0.55 -30.65 5.55
CA ILE A 341 -1.14 -29.47 6.18
C ILE A 341 -2.54 -29.78 6.71
N LEU A 342 -3.37 -30.45 5.90
CA LEU A 342 -4.73 -30.84 6.30
C LEU A 342 -4.71 -31.80 7.51
N GLU A 343 -3.80 -32.78 7.53
CA GLU A 343 -3.65 -33.70 8.67
C GLU A 343 -3.29 -32.94 9.96
N LYS A 344 -2.30 -32.04 9.89
CA LYS A 344 -1.89 -31.22 11.05
C LYS A 344 -3.03 -30.33 11.57
N LEU A 345 -3.84 -29.77 10.67
CA LEU A 345 -5.00 -28.95 11.06
C LEU A 345 -6.10 -29.78 11.72
N LYS A 346 -6.37 -30.99 11.21
CA LYS A 346 -7.34 -31.92 11.82
C LYS A 346 -6.91 -32.33 13.22
N GLU A 347 -5.66 -32.78 13.38
CA GLU A 347 -5.10 -33.14 14.68
C GLU A 347 -5.21 -31.97 15.68
N TRP A 348 -4.86 -30.75 15.24
CA TRP A 348 -4.96 -29.54 16.05
C TRP A 348 -6.38 -29.22 16.52
N VAL A 349 -7.39 -29.50 15.69
CA VAL A 349 -8.81 -29.38 16.07
C VAL A 349 -9.23 -30.49 17.03
N GLU A 350 -8.84 -31.73 16.75
CA GLU A 350 -9.18 -32.91 17.57
C GLU A 350 -8.67 -32.80 19.01
N ILE A 351 -7.43 -32.33 19.20
CA ILE A 351 -6.87 -32.10 20.53
C ILE A 351 -7.36 -30.81 21.20
N GLY A 352 -8.17 -30.00 20.50
CA GLY A 352 -8.75 -28.77 21.02
C GLY A 352 -7.76 -27.61 21.21
N ALA A 353 -6.58 -27.66 20.58
CA ALA A 353 -5.51 -26.68 20.76
C ALA A 353 -5.84 -25.29 20.17
N TYR A 354 -6.84 -25.21 19.29
CA TYR A 354 -7.40 -23.96 18.77
C TYR A 354 -8.21 -23.15 19.79
N ARG A 355 -8.56 -23.70 20.95
CA ARG A 355 -9.35 -22.97 21.93
C ARG A 355 -8.53 -21.82 22.53
N GLN A 356 -9.10 -20.62 22.53
CA GLN A 356 -8.55 -19.45 23.22
C GLN A 356 -9.63 -18.83 24.12
N ALA A 357 -9.22 -18.12 25.17
CA ALA A 357 -10.14 -17.52 26.14
C ALA A 357 -10.85 -16.26 25.61
N SER A 358 -10.30 -15.63 24.58
CA SER A 358 -10.83 -14.40 23.97
C SER A 358 -10.61 -14.46 22.47
N PRO A 359 -11.29 -13.59 21.69
CA PRO A 359 -11.03 -13.51 20.26
C PRO A 359 -9.58 -13.15 19.97
N GLY A 360 -8.99 -13.80 18.97
CA GLY A 360 -7.55 -13.86 18.76
C GLY A 360 -7.01 -12.99 17.62
N ARG A 361 -5.76 -12.58 17.76
CA ARG A 361 -4.89 -12.02 16.72
C ARG A 361 -3.45 -12.44 17.01
N LEU A 362 -2.81 -13.10 16.06
CA LEU A 362 -1.48 -13.69 16.19
C LEU A 362 -1.31 -14.58 17.44
N GLY A 363 -2.38 -15.25 17.86
CA GLY A 363 -2.39 -16.14 19.03
C GLY A 363 -2.50 -15.43 20.39
N GLN A 364 -2.70 -14.11 20.37
CA GLN A 364 -2.92 -13.24 21.52
C GLN A 364 -4.32 -12.61 21.44
N PRO A 365 -4.84 -11.97 22.52
CA PRO A 365 -6.11 -11.24 22.44
C PRO A 365 -6.12 -10.19 21.33
N LEU A 366 -7.26 -10.02 20.66
CA LEU A 366 -7.47 -9.01 19.62
C LEU A 366 -7.51 -7.60 20.23
N THR A 367 -6.40 -6.88 20.11
CA THR A 367 -6.19 -5.49 20.56
C THR A 367 -5.62 -4.63 19.44
N LEU A 368 -5.48 -3.33 19.68
CA LEU A 368 -4.84 -2.42 18.72
C LEU A 368 -3.39 -2.85 18.46
N GLU A 369 -2.66 -3.22 19.50
CA GLU A 369 -1.25 -3.61 19.43
C GLU A 369 -1.06 -4.89 18.61
N THR A 370 -1.89 -5.91 18.82
CA THR A 370 -1.81 -7.17 18.06
C THR A 370 -2.27 -7.00 16.62
N SER A 371 -3.23 -6.11 16.36
CA SER A 371 -3.63 -5.74 14.98
C SER A 371 -2.51 -5.02 14.24
N ILE A 372 -1.79 -4.13 14.92
CA ILE A 372 -0.61 -3.44 14.37
C ILE A 372 0.55 -4.42 14.15
N GLN A 373 0.77 -5.36 15.05
CA GLN A 373 1.75 -6.43 14.83
C GLN A 373 1.41 -7.25 13.58
N ALA A 374 0.14 -7.58 13.36
CA ALA A 374 -0.32 -8.27 12.15
C ALA A 374 -0.10 -7.43 10.88
N MET A 375 -0.30 -6.12 10.95
CA MET A 375 0.03 -5.19 9.86
C MET A 375 1.52 -5.18 9.49
N PHE A 376 2.42 -5.56 10.40
CA PHE A 376 3.87 -5.66 10.17
C PHE A 376 4.39 -7.08 10.00
N ASP A 377 3.54 -8.09 10.14
CA ASP A 377 3.97 -9.48 10.02
C ASP A 377 4.18 -9.81 8.54
N THR A 378 5.35 -10.31 8.16
CA THR A 378 5.72 -10.60 6.77
C THR A 378 4.89 -11.68 6.08
N GLN A 379 4.11 -12.47 6.82
CA GLN A 379 3.31 -13.58 6.29
C GLN A 379 1.86 -13.22 5.99
N VAL A 380 1.42 -12.01 6.37
CA VAL A 380 0.07 -11.53 6.10
C VAL A 380 0.01 -10.95 4.68
N SER A 381 -0.90 -11.41 3.83
CA SER A 381 -1.00 -10.85 2.48
C SER A 381 -1.55 -9.42 2.46
N ALA A 382 -1.36 -8.74 1.34
CA ALA A 382 -1.85 -7.38 1.14
C ALA A 382 -3.37 -7.23 1.33
N ALA A 383 -4.16 -8.22 0.88
CA ALA A 383 -5.62 -8.18 0.99
C ALA A 383 -6.08 -8.19 2.46
N PHE A 384 -5.52 -9.10 3.29
CA PHE A 384 -5.82 -9.11 4.71
C PHE A 384 -5.34 -7.84 5.42
N ARG A 385 -4.16 -7.30 5.05
CA ARG A 385 -3.69 -6.03 5.61
C ARG A 385 -4.63 -4.88 5.34
N VAL A 386 -5.24 -4.77 4.15
CA VAL A 386 -6.24 -3.74 3.87
C VAL A 386 -7.39 -3.79 4.88
N TRP A 387 -7.90 -4.99 5.17
CA TRP A 387 -8.99 -5.14 6.15
C TRP A 387 -8.57 -4.86 7.58
N ILE A 388 -7.37 -5.28 7.99
CA ILE A 388 -6.82 -4.95 9.31
C ILE A 388 -6.60 -3.45 9.44
N TRP A 389 -6.09 -2.80 8.39
CA TRP A 389 -5.92 -1.36 8.33
C TRP A 389 -7.25 -0.62 8.42
N ARG A 390 -8.29 -1.08 7.70
CA ARG A 390 -9.65 -0.54 7.79
C ARG A 390 -10.18 -0.65 9.23
N GLN A 391 -10.01 -1.82 9.86
CA GLN A 391 -10.39 -2.06 11.25
C GLN A 391 -9.69 -1.08 12.20
N VAL A 392 -8.38 -0.95 12.08
CA VAL A 392 -7.58 -0.01 12.87
C VAL A 392 -8.08 1.43 12.68
N CYS A 393 -8.27 1.89 11.45
CA CYS A 393 -8.70 3.27 11.19
C CYS A 393 -10.11 3.56 11.73
N LEU A 394 -11.07 2.65 11.50
CA LEU A 394 -12.46 2.84 11.89
C LEU A 394 -12.63 2.81 13.42
N HIS A 395 -12.02 1.85 14.13
CA HIS A 395 -12.17 1.77 15.59
C HIS A 395 -11.33 2.82 16.33
N THR A 396 -10.18 3.25 15.79
CA THR A 396 -9.43 4.38 16.38
C THR A 396 -10.02 5.74 16.03
N ARG A 397 -10.89 5.81 15.00
CA ARG A 397 -11.44 7.04 14.41
C ARG A 397 -10.35 7.95 13.82
N SER A 398 -9.30 7.36 13.27
CA SER A 398 -8.19 8.10 12.68
C SER A 398 -7.83 7.51 11.34
N TYR A 399 -7.77 8.35 10.31
CA TYR A 399 -7.15 7.97 9.05
C TYR A 399 -5.64 7.87 9.19
N ILE A 400 -5.05 6.83 8.61
CA ILE A 400 -3.60 6.69 8.50
C ILE A 400 -3.26 6.25 7.10
N PRO A 401 -2.45 7.01 6.37
CA PRO A 401 -1.96 6.56 5.08
C PRO A 401 -1.18 5.25 5.21
N TRP A 402 -1.63 4.25 4.47
CA TRP A 402 -0.98 2.97 4.30
C TRP A 402 -1.13 2.51 2.86
N ASP A 403 -0.04 2.04 2.26
CA ASP A 403 0.02 1.47 0.93
C ASP A 403 1.32 0.67 0.80
N MET A 404 1.30 -0.37 -0.03
CA MET A 404 2.46 -1.21 -0.27
C MET A 404 3.68 -0.46 -0.83
N ALA A 405 3.46 0.65 -1.55
CA ALA A 405 4.52 1.48 -2.11
C ALA A 405 5.30 2.28 -1.05
N MET A 406 4.72 2.50 0.13
CA MET A 406 5.32 3.32 1.17
C MET A 406 6.62 2.70 1.71
N PRO A 407 7.65 3.51 2.01
CA PRO A 407 8.84 3.04 2.69
C PRO A 407 8.53 2.44 4.07
N VAL A 408 9.27 1.39 4.46
CA VAL A 408 9.10 0.67 5.75
C VAL A 408 9.07 1.63 6.93
N HIS A 409 10.08 2.49 7.03
CA HIS A 409 10.23 3.45 8.12
C HIS A 409 9.03 4.42 8.22
N GLN A 410 8.42 4.78 7.08
CA GLN A 410 7.28 5.68 7.07
C GLN A 410 6.01 4.94 7.52
N GLN A 411 5.82 3.69 7.10
CA GLN A 411 4.72 2.85 7.57
C GLN A 411 4.82 2.61 9.09
N GLU A 412 6.02 2.24 9.57
CA GLU A 412 6.30 2.04 11.00
C GLU A 412 6.02 3.31 11.80
N TRP A 413 6.50 4.45 11.33
CA TRP A 413 6.29 5.74 12.01
C TRP A 413 4.81 6.13 12.06
N ASN A 414 4.08 6.01 10.94
CA ASN A 414 2.66 6.33 10.85
C ASN A 414 1.82 5.51 11.85
N ILE A 415 2.08 4.21 11.91
CA ILE A 415 1.28 3.27 12.68
C ILE A 415 1.68 3.27 14.17
N THR A 416 2.97 3.38 14.49
CA THR A 416 3.44 3.43 15.90
C THR A 416 2.92 4.68 16.62
N ARG A 417 2.65 5.77 15.89
CA ARG A 417 2.04 6.96 16.49
C ARG A 417 0.63 6.71 17.03
N LEU A 418 -0.12 5.74 16.50
CA LEU A 418 -1.41 5.36 17.07
C LEU A 418 -1.29 4.71 18.43
N THR A 419 -0.34 3.78 18.59
CA THR A 419 -0.19 3.04 19.85
C THR A 419 0.27 3.95 20.99
N GLN A 420 0.94 5.06 20.66
CA GLN A 420 1.31 6.09 21.61
C GLN A 420 0.11 6.96 22.07
N ASN A 421 -1.01 6.92 21.37
CA ASN A 421 -2.23 7.62 21.76
C ASN A 421 -3.11 6.70 22.61
N SER A 422 -3.10 6.89 23.93
CA SER A 422 -3.90 6.08 24.87
C SER A 422 -5.39 6.07 24.51
N THR A 423 -5.94 7.19 24.05
CA THR A 423 -7.36 7.28 23.67
C THR A 423 -7.69 6.41 22.44
N ALA A 424 -6.74 6.21 21.52
CA ALA A 424 -6.93 5.35 20.36
C ALA A 424 -6.94 3.87 20.76
N SER A 425 -6.01 3.47 21.64
CA SER A 425 -5.97 2.10 22.20
C SER A 425 -7.22 1.80 23.02
N GLU A 426 -7.65 2.72 23.89
CA GLU A 426 -8.90 2.57 24.66
C GLU A 426 -10.13 2.41 23.76
N ARG A 427 -10.31 3.28 22.75
CA ARG A 427 -11.44 3.18 21.81
C ARG A 427 -11.46 1.86 21.05
N PHE A 428 -10.29 1.41 20.59
CA PHE A 428 -10.16 0.13 19.88
C PHE A 428 -10.48 -1.05 20.79
N ASN A 429 -10.00 -1.03 22.04
CA ASN A 429 -10.20 -2.13 22.97
C ASN A 429 -11.61 -2.16 23.58
N LEU A 430 -12.30 -1.01 23.62
CA LEU A 430 -13.70 -0.87 24.07
C LEU A 430 -14.74 -1.03 22.95
N ARG A 431 -14.33 -1.41 21.73
CA ARG A 431 -15.21 -1.57 20.56
C ARG A 431 -16.48 -2.40 20.85
N ASN A 432 -16.32 -3.53 21.56
CA ASN A 432 -17.42 -4.41 21.97
C ASN A 432 -18.41 -3.77 22.96
N ASN A 433 -17.96 -2.81 23.78
CA ASN A 433 -18.78 -2.19 24.82
C ASN A 433 -19.60 -1.02 24.28
N ASN A 434 -19.09 -0.31 23.27
CA ASN A 434 -19.77 0.85 22.68
C ASN A 434 -20.92 0.47 21.74
N ALA A 435 -20.92 -0.75 21.17
CA ALA A 435 -22.03 -1.26 20.36
C ALA A 435 -23.33 -1.50 21.17
N VAL A 436 -23.25 -1.55 22.50
CA VAL A 436 -24.38 -1.86 23.40
C VAL A 436 -25.15 -0.60 23.86
N VAL A 437 -24.58 0.59 23.72
CA VAL A 437 -25.14 1.83 24.31
C VAL A 437 -26.13 2.55 23.38
N GLY A 438 -26.33 2.07 22.16
CA GLY A 438 -27.30 2.60 21.19
C GLY A 438 -28.62 1.83 21.15
N TYR A 439 -29.21 1.53 22.32
CA TYR A 439 -30.58 1.01 22.45
C TYR A 439 -31.54 2.11 22.90
#